data_AF-A0A452SQT1-F1
#
_entry.id   AF-A0A452SQT1-F1
#
_cell.length_a   1.000
_cell.length_b   1.000
_cell.length_c   1.000
_cell.angle_alpha   90.00
_cell.angle_beta   90.00
_cell.angle_gamma   90.00
#
_symmetry.space_group_name_H-M   'P 1'
#
loop_
_entity.id
_entity.type
_entity.pdbx_description
1 polymer ?
#
loop_
_entity_poly.entity_id
_entity_poly.type
_entity_poly.pdbx_seq_one_letter_code
_entity_poly.pdbx_strand_id
1 'polypeptide(L)'
;MNKPITSSTYVRCLNVGLIRKLSDFIDPQEGWKKLAVAIKKPSGDDRYNQFHIRRFEALLQTGKSPTCELLFDWGTTNCTVGDLVHLLIQNEFFAPASLLLPDAVPKTVHTLPSKEAVTVQQKHVPLHGKDRTFVLPVQNIEQNCMPPDSSSPENTSLEGSDTRFHSFSFYELKNVTNNFDERPISLGGNKMGEGGFGVVYKECLCGKVSYCFILFLQ
;
A
#
# COMPACT_ATOMS: atom_id res chain seq x y z
N MET A 1 1.90 -2.26 23.53
CA MET A 1 2.13 -3.72 23.43
C MET A 1 1.38 -4.23 22.21
N ASN A 2 2.04 -4.92 21.28
CA ASN A 2 1.35 -5.48 20.12
C ASN A 2 0.55 -6.71 20.57
N LYS A 3 -0.72 -6.80 20.16
CA LYS A 3 -1.51 -8.03 20.34
C LYS A 3 -0.86 -9.16 19.52
N PRO A 4 -0.83 -10.41 20.01
CA PRO A 4 -0.33 -11.53 19.22
C PRO A 4 -1.18 -11.68 17.96
N ILE A 5 -0.53 -11.86 16.81
CA ILE A 5 -1.21 -12.09 15.54
C ILE A 5 -1.58 -13.56 15.48
N THR A 6 -2.86 -13.83 15.22
CA THR A 6 -3.43 -15.18 15.10
C THR A 6 -4.00 -15.38 13.70
N SER A 7 -4.22 -16.63 13.30
CA SER A 7 -4.91 -16.96 12.04
C SER A 7 -6.26 -16.24 11.91
N SER A 8 -7.02 -16.12 13.00
CA SER A 8 -8.32 -15.42 13.06
C SER A 8 -8.25 -13.89 13.07
N THR A 9 -7.07 -13.28 13.12
CA THR A 9 -6.91 -11.82 13.09
C THR A 9 -7.29 -11.29 11.70
N TYR A 10 -8.08 -10.22 11.59
CA TYR A 10 -8.40 -9.62 10.28
C TYR A 10 -7.20 -8.89 9.68
N VAL A 11 -7.02 -8.97 8.35
CA VAL A 11 -5.91 -8.30 7.64
C VAL A 11 -5.89 -6.79 7.88
N ARG A 12 -7.07 -6.14 7.92
CA ARG A 12 -7.20 -4.71 8.25
C ARG A 12 -6.79 -4.32 9.68
N CYS A 13 -6.57 -5.29 10.57
CA CYS A 13 -6.10 -5.06 11.94
C CYS A 13 -4.57 -5.23 12.09
N LEU A 14 -3.86 -5.56 11.00
CA LEU A 14 -2.41 -5.62 11.00
C LEU A 14 -1.82 -4.21 11.13
N ASN A 15 -0.73 -4.10 11.90
CA ASN A 15 0.00 -2.84 12.05
C ASN A 15 0.58 -2.40 10.69
N VAL A 16 0.46 -1.13 10.33
CA VAL A 16 1.02 -0.52 9.11
C VAL A 16 2.51 -0.84 8.93
N GLY A 17 3.29 -0.87 10.02
CA GLY A 17 4.71 -1.24 9.99
C GLY A 17 4.96 -2.72 9.64
N LEU A 18 3.98 -3.60 9.86
CA LEU A 18 4.04 -5.00 9.43
C LEU A 18 3.55 -5.16 7.99
N ILE A 19 2.47 -4.46 7.60
CA ILE A 19 2.03 -4.38 6.19
C ILE A 19 3.17 -3.91 5.30
N ARG A 20 3.94 -2.90 5.73
CA ARG A 20 5.12 -2.42 4.98
C ARG A 20 6.26 -3.44 4.89
N LYS A 21 6.45 -4.29 5.92
CA LYS A 21 7.39 -5.43 5.80
C LYS A 21 6.90 -6.50 4.84
N LEU A 22 5.58 -6.71 4.73
CA LEU A 22 5.01 -7.63 3.73
C LEU A 22 5.19 -7.08 2.31
N SER A 23 5.03 -5.78 2.08
CA SER A 23 5.31 -5.17 0.78
C SER A 23 6.77 -5.34 0.34
N ASP A 24 7.73 -5.24 1.26
CA ASP A 24 9.16 -5.45 0.96
C ASP A 24 9.43 -6.86 0.37
N PHE A 25 8.60 -7.87 0.67
CA PHE A 25 8.69 -9.22 0.11
C PHE A 25 7.83 -9.46 -1.14
N ILE A 26 6.72 -8.73 -1.31
CA ILE A 26 5.66 -9.06 -2.29
C ILE A 26 5.59 -8.07 -3.46
N ASP A 27 6.02 -6.80 -3.27
CA ASP A 27 6.11 -5.84 -4.38
C ASP A 27 7.15 -6.22 -5.46
N PRO A 28 8.33 -6.77 -5.13
CA PRO A 28 9.30 -7.23 -6.13
C PRO A 28 8.74 -8.31 -7.07
N GLN A 29 9.27 -8.35 -8.30
CA GLN A 29 8.95 -9.37 -9.32
C GLN A 29 7.45 -9.54 -9.62
N GLU A 30 6.66 -8.47 -9.44
CA GLU A 30 5.21 -8.48 -9.61
C GLU A 30 4.48 -9.48 -8.68
N GLY A 31 5.06 -9.83 -7.54
CA GLY A 31 4.47 -10.82 -6.62
C GLY A 31 3.05 -10.44 -6.15
N TRP A 32 2.79 -9.14 -6.01
CA TRP A 32 1.47 -8.58 -5.75
C TRP A 32 0.43 -8.89 -6.86
N LYS A 33 0.83 -9.03 -8.13
CA LYS A 33 -0.06 -9.46 -9.22
C LYS A 33 -0.41 -10.95 -9.07
N LYS A 34 0.58 -11.80 -8.79
CA LYS A 34 0.39 -13.24 -8.50
C LYS A 34 -0.60 -13.41 -7.33
N LEU A 35 -0.42 -12.64 -6.25
CA LEU A 35 -1.32 -12.62 -5.10
C LEU A 35 -2.73 -12.11 -5.46
N ALA A 36 -2.85 -10.99 -6.19
CA ALA A 36 -4.13 -10.42 -6.58
C ALA A 36 -4.99 -11.37 -7.42
N VAL A 37 -4.39 -12.09 -8.39
CA VAL A 37 -5.09 -13.09 -9.22
C VAL A 37 -5.51 -14.32 -8.40
N ALA A 38 -4.77 -14.66 -7.34
CA ALA A 38 -5.13 -15.75 -6.45
C ALA A 38 -6.32 -15.43 -5.51
N ILE A 39 -6.63 -14.15 -5.26
CA ILE A 39 -7.74 -13.75 -4.40
C ILE A 39 -9.08 -13.92 -5.13
N LYS A 40 -9.88 -14.89 -4.67
CA LYS A 40 -11.23 -15.16 -5.16
C LYS A 40 -12.31 -14.55 -4.26
N LYS A 41 -13.51 -14.37 -4.83
CA LYS A 41 -14.75 -14.11 -4.08
C LYS A 41 -15.28 -15.43 -3.49
N PRO A 42 -16.23 -15.39 -2.52
CA PRO A 42 -16.91 -16.59 -2.05
C PRO A 42 -17.68 -17.37 -3.14
N SER A 43 -18.00 -16.74 -4.27
CA SER A 43 -18.57 -17.40 -5.46
C SER A 43 -17.56 -18.21 -6.28
N GLY A 44 -16.26 -18.09 -6.00
CA GLY A 44 -15.17 -18.65 -6.79
C GLY A 44 -14.62 -17.73 -7.89
N ASP A 45 -15.34 -16.65 -8.23
CA ASP A 45 -14.90 -15.69 -9.26
C ASP A 45 -13.65 -14.91 -8.84
N ASP A 46 -12.91 -14.40 -9.82
CA ASP A 46 -11.83 -13.43 -9.59
C ASP A 46 -12.35 -12.19 -8.84
N ARG A 47 -11.67 -11.82 -7.75
CA ARG A 47 -11.92 -10.53 -7.08
C ARG A 47 -11.32 -9.39 -7.89
N TYR A 48 -10.09 -9.56 -8.37
CA TYR A 48 -9.34 -8.54 -9.09
C TYR A 48 -9.22 -8.90 -10.57
N ASN A 49 -9.93 -8.16 -11.41
CA ASN A 49 -9.84 -8.28 -12.86
C ASN A 49 -8.71 -7.40 -13.41
N GLN A 50 -8.50 -7.45 -14.73
CA GLN A 50 -7.42 -6.71 -15.39
C GLN A 50 -7.47 -5.18 -15.17
N PHE A 51 -8.64 -4.57 -15.01
CA PHE A 51 -8.75 -3.14 -14.69
C PHE A 51 -8.25 -2.84 -13.28
N HIS A 52 -8.54 -3.72 -12.31
CA HIS A 52 -7.99 -3.60 -10.95
C HIS A 52 -6.47 -3.75 -10.96
N ILE A 53 -5.91 -4.71 -11.71
CA ILE A 53 -4.46 -4.87 -11.86
C ILE A 53 -3.81 -3.60 -12.44
N ARG A 54 -4.37 -3.00 -13.49
CA ARG A 54 -3.84 -1.73 -14.06
C ARG A 54 -3.93 -0.57 -13.07
N ARG A 55 -4.97 -0.50 -12.24
CA ARG A 55 -5.10 0.52 -11.18
C ARG A 55 -4.00 0.36 -10.12
N PHE A 56 -3.71 -0.86 -9.68
CA PHE A 56 -2.61 -1.11 -8.74
C PHE A 56 -1.23 -0.86 -9.37
N GLU A 57 -1.05 -1.17 -10.65
CA GLU A 57 0.19 -0.91 -11.40
C GLU A 57 0.51 0.59 -11.50
N ALA A 58 -0.51 1.45 -11.64
CA ALA A 58 -0.35 2.90 -11.65
C ALA A 58 0.19 3.47 -10.31
N LEU A 59 0.02 2.75 -9.19
CA LEU A 59 0.55 3.19 -7.88
C LEU A 59 2.07 3.29 -7.86
N LEU A 60 2.75 2.42 -8.62
CA LEU A 60 4.21 2.39 -8.74
C LEU A 60 4.76 3.74 -9.25
N GLN A 61 4.04 4.41 -10.15
CA GLN A 61 4.40 5.75 -10.66
C GLN A 61 4.30 6.84 -9.59
N THR A 62 3.53 6.60 -8.52
CA THR A 62 3.37 7.51 -7.37
C THR A 62 4.23 7.13 -6.16
N GLY A 63 5.13 6.16 -6.31
CA GLY A 63 5.96 5.65 -5.20
C GLY A 63 5.17 4.90 -4.12
N LYS A 64 3.92 4.49 -4.41
CA LYS A 64 3.07 3.74 -3.49
C LYS A 64 3.22 2.23 -3.73
N SER A 65 3.18 1.47 -2.63
CA SER A 65 3.20 0.00 -2.67
C SER A 65 1.87 -0.58 -3.18
N PRO A 66 1.86 -1.35 -4.27
CA PRO A 66 0.68 -2.12 -4.69
C PRO A 66 0.24 -3.14 -3.63
N THR A 67 1.16 -3.82 -2.94
CA THR A 67 0.83 -4.76 -1.87
C THR A 67 0.07 -4.09 -0.72
N CYS A 68 0.50 -2.92 -0.27
CA CYS A 68 -0.17 -2.19 0.81
C CYS A 68 -1.62 -1.85 0.44
N GLU A 69 -1.86 -1.30 -0.75
CA GLU A 69 -3.19 -0.90 -1.22
C GLU A 69 -4.07 -2.14 -1.53
N LEU A 70 -3.49 -3.22 -2.05
CA LEU A 70 -4.17 -4.51 -2.27
C LEU A 70 -4.65 -5.14 -0.95
N LEU A 71 -3.79 -5.19 0.06
CA LEU A 71 -4.15 -5.75 1.38
C LEU A 71 -5.14 -4.85 2.13
N PHE A 72 -5.05 -3.53 1.94
CA PHE A 72 -6.03 -2.58 2.49
C PHE A 72 -7.42 -2.78 1.87
N ASP A 73 -7.53 -2.83 0.53
CA ASP A 73 -8.79 -3.12 -0.17
C ASP A 73 -9.35 -4.48 0.25
N TRP A 74 -8.53 -5.54 0.22
CA TRP A 74 -9.00 -6.89 0.54
C TRP A 74 -9.48 -6.99 2.00
N GLY A 75 -8.78 -6.32 2.93
CA GLY A 75 -9.12 -6.23 4.35
C GLY A 75 -10.49 -5.61 4.65
N THR A 76 -11.09 -4.86 3.71
CA THR A 76 -12.47 -4.37 3.83
C THR A 76 -13.48 -5.52 3.92
N THR A 77 -13.19 -6.67 3.28
CA THR A 77 -14.10 -7.82 3.23
C THR A 77 -13.93 -8.85 4.34
N ASN A 78 -13.35 -8.45 5.48
CA ASN A 78 -13.15 -9.29 6.66
C ASN A 78 -12.26 -10.52 6.41
N CYS A 79 -11.35 -10.48 5.42
CA CYS A 79 -10.37 -11.55 5.26
C CYS A 79 -9.43 -11.62 6.47
N THR A 80 -8.99 -12.83 6.79
CA THR A 80 -8.16 -13.15 7.95
C THR A 80 -6.69 -13.33 7.57
N VAL A 81 -5.82 -13.30 8.57
CA VAL A 81 -4.39 -13.63 8.41
C VAL A 81 -4.23 -15.09 7.98
N GLY A 82 -5.13 -15.99 8.39
CA GLY A 82 -5.20 -17.37 7.89
C GLY A 82 -5.41 -17.43 6.39
N ASP A 83 -6.38 -16.68 5.86
CA ASP A 83 -6.65 -16.61 4.41
C ASP A 83 -5.43 -16.06 3.65
N LEU A 84 -4.80 -15.01 4.18
CA LEU A 84 -3.60 -14.41 3.60
C LEU A 84 -2.43 -15.40 3.60
N VAL A 85 -2.14 -16.06 4.73
CA VAL A 85 -1.05 -17.03 4.84
C VAL A 85 -1.29 -18.24 3.94
N HIS A 86 -2.53 -18.71 3.83
CA HIS A 86 -2.90 -19.78 2.89
C HIS A 86 -2.57 -19.38 1.44
N LEU A 87 -2.99 -18.19 0.99
CA LEU A 87 -2.67 -17.68 -0.34
C LEU A 87 -1.18 -17.44 -0.55
N LEU A 88 -0.44 -16.96 0.46
CA LEU A 88 1.01 -16.78 0.39
C LEU A 88 1.72 -18.13 0.19
N ILE A 89 1.37 -19.16 0.97
CA ILE A 89 1.94 -20.51 0.85
C ILE A 89 1.59 -21.12 -0.52
N GLN A 90 0.33 -21.01 -0.95
CA GLN A 90 -0.14 -21.49 -2.26
C GLN A 90 0.60 -20.83 -3.44
N ASN A 91 1.11 -19.60 -3.25
CA ASN A 91 1.88 -18.86 -4.24
C ASN A 91 3.40 -18.83 -3.94
N GLU A 92 3.89 -19.70 -3.06
CA GLU A 92 5.32 -19.91 -2.73
C GLU A 92 6.00 -18.74 -2.00
N PHE A 93 5.23 -17.79 -1.47
CA PHE A 93 5.70 -16.67 -0.65
C PHE A 93 5.94 -17.09 0.82
N PHE A 94 6.83 -18.06 1.02
CA PHE A 94 7.09 -18.66 2.34
C PHE A 94 7.67 -17.69 3.38
N ALA A 95 8.50 -16.72 2.96
CA ALA A 95 9.07 -15.72 3.87
C ALA A 95 8.02 -14.80 4.53
N PRO A 96 7.15 -14.07 3.79
CA PRO A 96 6.09 -13.27 4.40
C PRO A 96 5.01 -14.13 5.10
N ALA A 97 4.77 -15.38 4.66
CA ALA A 97 3.92 -16.31 5.40
C ALA A 97 4.50 -16.64 6.79
N SER A 98 5.81 -16.92 6.86
CA SER A 98 6.51 -17.21 8.13
C SER A 98 6.56 -16.00 9.06
N LEU A 99 6.61 -14.78 8.50
CA LEU A 99 6.55 -13.53 9.26
C LEU A 99 5.19 -13.32 9.96
N LEU A 100 4.11 -13.82 9.37
CA LEU A 100 2.75 -13.74 9.91
C LEU A 100 2.44 -14.86 10.90
N LEU A 101 2.68 -16.12 10.49
CA LEU A 101 2.39 -17.32 11.27
C LEU A 101 3.53 -18.35 11.10
N PRO A 102 4.56 -18.32 11.97
CA PRO A 102 5.75 -19.19 11.83
C PRO A 102 5.45 -20.70 11.79
N ASP A 103 4.39 -21.14 12.47
CA ASP A 103 4.02 -22.57 12.55
C ASP A 103 3.14 -23.05 11.39
N ALA A 104 2.65 -22.15 10.53
CA ALA A 104 1.81 -22.50 9.38
C ALA A 104 2.61 -22.88 8.13
N VAL A 105 3.89 -22.49 8.06
CA VAL A 105 4.73 -22.75 6.88
C VAL A 105 5.37 -24.15 6.98
N PRO A 106 5.34 -24.96 5.90
CA PRO A 106 6.03 -26.25 5.88
C PRO A 106 7.51 -26.09 6.22
N LYS A 107 7.92 -26.57 7.41
CA LYS A 107 9.32 -26.60 7.81
C LYS A 107 10.04 -27.59 6.88
N THR A 108 10.85 -27.09 5.97
CA THR A 108 11.75 -27.91 5.16
C THR A 108 12.76 -28.58 6.07
N VAL A 109 12.46 -29.82 6.48
CA VAL A 109 13.40 -30.69 7.21
C VAL A 109 14.45 -31.21 6.23
N HIS A 110 15.26 -30.28 5.70
CA HIS A 110 16.56 -30.60 5.13
C HIS A 110 17.60 -30.59 6.23
N THR A 111 17.48 -31.57 7.14
CA THR A 111 18.65 -32.12 7.82
C THR A 111 19.49 -32.83 6.76
N LEU A 112 20.24 -32.05 5.99
CA LEU A 112 21.37 -32.54 5.22
C LEU A 112 22.38 -33.11 6.22
N PRO A 113 22.68 -34.41 6.20
CA PRO A 113 23.81 -34.92 6.96
C PRO A 113 25.06 -34.28 6.39
N SER A 114 25.76 -33.49 7.19
CA SER A 114 27.09 -33.00 6.85
C SER A 114 28.04 -34.21 6.78
N LYS A 115 28.16 -34.80 5.58
CA LYS A 115 29.20 -35.78 5.28
C LYS A 115 30.45 -35.04 4.82
N GLU A 116 31.29 -34.80 5.81
CA GLU A 116 32.76 -34.90 5.76
C GLU A 116 33.45 -34.47 4.46
N ALA A 117 34.18 -33.36 4.56
CA ALA A 117 35.08 -32.91 3.50
C ALA A 117 36.20 -33.93 3.27
N VAL A 118 36.23 -34.55 2.08
CA VAL A 118 37.42 -35.26 1.60
C VAL A 118 38.32 -34.25 0.88
N THR A 119 39.45 -33.95 1.51
CA THR A 119 40.53 -33.14 0.92
C THR A 119 41.16 -33.85 -0.27
N VAL A 120 41.21 -33.19 -1.43
CA VAL A 120 42.09 -33.56 -2.55
C VAL A 120 43.02 -32.40 -2.87
N GLN A 121 44.17 -32.40 -2.19
CA GLN A 121 45.43 -31.87 -2.73
C GLN A 121 46.13 -33.03 -3.46
N GLN A 122 46.96 -32.89 -4.50
CA GLN A 122 47.56 -31.74 -5.19
C GLN A 122 48.24 -32.28 -6.47
N LYS A 123 48.35 -31.50 -7.56
CA LYS A 123 49.61 -31.45 -8.36
C LYS A 123 49.71 -30.28 -9.36
N HIS A 124 50.58 -29.35 -9.00
CA HIS A 124 51.48 -28.49 -9.81
C HIS A 124 51.83 -28.96 -11.25
N VAL A 125 52.31 -28.15 -12.23
CA VAL A 125 52.49 -26.68 -12.52
C VAL A 125 53.28 -26.58 -13.88
N PRO A 126 53.79 -25.43 -14.41
CA PRO A 126 53.22 -24.13 -14.83
C PRO A 126 53.32 -23.89 -16.37
N LEU A 127 52.89 -22.73 -16.92
CA LEU A 127 53.73 -22.02 -17.92
C LEU A 127 53.39 -20.52 -18.11
N HIS A 128 54.47 -19.78 -18.39
CA HIS A 128 54.72 -18.35 -18.45
C HIS A 128 54.20 -17.63 -19.72
N GLY A 129 53.81 -16.34 -19.65
CA GLY A 129 53.43 -15.55 -20.86
C GLY A 129 53.08 -14.06 -20.67
N LYS A 130 54.06 -13.19 -20.97
CA LYS A 130 54.00 -11.73 -21.27
C LYS A 130 52.96 -11.33 -22.35
N ASP A 131 52.54 -10.08 -22.60
CA ASP A 131 52.95 -8.71 -22.19
C ASP A 131 51.86 -7.65 -22.56
N ARG A 132 51.99 -6.42 -22.03
CA ARG A 132 51.60 -5.08 -22.61
C ARG A 132 50.17 -4.46 -22.53
N THR A 133 50.19 -3.21 -22.06
CA THR A 133 49.17 -2.13 -21.96
C THR A 133 48.84 -1.42 -23.29
N PHE A 134 47.66 -0.75 -23.41
CA PHE A 134 47.35 0.61 -23.95
C PHE A 134 45.79 0.82 -23.98
N VAL A 135 45.15 1.82 -23.34
CA VAL A 135 44.95 3.26 -23.73
C VAL A 135 44.03 3.37 -24.97
N LEU A 136 42.86 4.06 -25.03
CA LEU A 136 42.17 5.09 -24.20
C LEU A 136 40.63 5.14 -24.53
N PRO A 137 39.69 5.59 -23.65
CA PRO A 137 38.37 6.08 -24.06
C PRO A 137 38.31 7.63 -24.18
N VAL A 138 37.58 8.15 -25.18
CA VAL A 138 37.55 9.59 -25.51
C VAL A 138 36.18 10.22 -25.25
N GLN A 139 36.19 11.22 -24.35
CA GLN A 139 35.42 12.50 -24.29
C GLN A 139 33.96 12.51 -24.80
N ASN A 140 32.95 12.80 -23.98
CA ASN A 140 32.66 14.01 -23.16
C ASN A 140 32.16 15.22 -23.99
N ILE A 141 30.93 15.66 -23.71
CA ILE A 141 30.48 17.06 -23.78
C ILE A 141 29.44 17.28 -22.67
N GLU A 142 29.72 18.26 -21.81
CA GLU A 142 28.84 18.73 -20.73
C GLU A 142 27.98 19.89 -21.24
N GLN A 143 26.78 20.08 -20.69
CA GLN A 143 26.20 21.42 -20.62
C GLN A 143 25.26 21.60 -19.42
N ASN A 144 25.77 22.33 -18.42
CA ASN A 144 25.01 22.82 -17.27
C ASN A 144 24.09 23.99 -17.67
N CYS A 145 22.94 24.13 -17.00
CA CYS A 145 22.34 25.41 -16.65
C CYS A 145 21.46 25.29 -15.38
N MET A 146 21.53 26.31 -14.52
CA MET A 146 20.85 26.41 -13.21
C MET A 146 19.40 26.95 -13.33
N PRO A 147 18.56 26.84 -12.28
CA PRO A 147 17.17 27.27 -12.30
C PRO A 147 16.99 28.77 -12.00
N PRO A 148 15.81 29.37 -12.30
CA PRO A 148 15.43 30.68 -11.82
C PRO A 148 14.43 30.64 -10.64
N ASP A 149 14.74 31.37 -9.57
CA ASP A 149 13.75 31.87 -8.60
C ASP A 149 12.93 33.02 -9.21
N SER A 150 11.65 33.15 -8.83
CA SER A 150 10.99 34.47 -8.64
C SER A 150 9.61 34.35 -7.95
N SER A 151 9.17 35.43 -7.32
CA SER A 151 8.09 35.48 -6.33
C SER A 151 6.83 36.26 -6.76
N SER A 152 5.64 35.62 -6.67
CA SER A 152 4.30 36.25 -6.51
C SER A 152 3.79 37.13 -7.69
N PRO A 153 2.47 37.45 -7.85
CA PRO A 153 1.43 37.60 -6.83
C PRO A 153 0.14 36.78 -7.06
N GLU A 154 -0.78 36.93 -6.10
CA GLU A 154 -2.15 36.42 -6.13
C GLU A 154 -2.95 37.00 -7.31
N ASN A 155 -3.82 36.18 -7.92
CA ASN A 155 -4.92 36.68 -8.75
C ASN A 155 -6.16 35.79 -8.58
N THR A 156 -7.25 36.43 -8.18
CA THR A 156 -8.59 35.83 -8.07
C THR A 156 -9.21 35.66 -9.46
N SER A 157 -9.42 34.43 -9.90
CA SER A 157 -10.41 34.12 -10.94
C SER A 157 -11.09 32.79 -10.69
N LEU A 158 -12.42 32.83 -10.55
CA LEU A 158 -13.28 31.67 -10.64
C LEU A 158 -13.32 31.19 -12.09
N GLU A 159 -12.92 29.94 -12.35
CA GLU A 159 -13.63 29.05 -13.28
C GLU A 159 -13.15 27.58 -13.20
N GLY A 160 -14.06 26.65 -13.49
CA GLY A 160 -13.72 25.38 -14.17
C GLY A 160 -12.90 24.30 -13.46
N SER A 161 -13.26 23.84 -12.25
CA SER A 161 -12.75 22.55 -11.73
C SER A 161 -13.66 21.95 -10.64
N ASP A 162 -14.61 21.10 -11.04
CA ASP A 162 -15.69 20.57 -10.17
C ASP A 162 -15.30 19.30 -9.38
N THR A 163 -13.99 19.11 -9.13
CA THR A 163 -13.42 18.02 -8.31
C THR A 163 -12.35 18.53 -7.34
N ARG A 164 -12.40 19.80 -6.97
CA ARG A 164 -11.54 20.38 -5.93
C ARG A 164 -12.05 19.98 -4.55
N PHE A 165 -11.24 19.25 -3.78
CA PHE A 165 -11.50 19.05 -2.36
C PHE A 165 -11.51 20.41 -1.66
N HIS A 166 -12.64 20.78 -1.06
CA HIS A 166 -12.78 22.00 -0.28
C HIS A 166 -12.28 21.74 1.15
N SER A 167 -11.34 22.57 1.61
CA SER A 167 -10.96 22.63 3.02
C SER A 167 -11.86 23.64 3.72
N PHE A 168 -12.46 23.24 4.84
CA PHE A 168 -13.24 24.10 5.71
C PHE A 168 -12.60 24.12 7.09
N SER A 169 -12.53 25.29 7.71
CA SER A 169 -12.14 25.41 9.11
C SER A 169 -13.21 24.82 10.03
N PHE A 170 -12.81 24.44 11.24
CA PHE A 170 -13.75 23.99 12.28
C PHE A 170 -14.87 25.01 12.54
N TYR A 171 -14.57 26.32 12.47
CA TYR A 171 -15.56 27.37 12.69
C TYR A 171 -16.58 27.48 11.55
N GLU A 172 -16.16 27.28 10.30
CA GLU A 172 -17.08 27.21 9.17
C GLU A 172 -17.99 25.99 9.28
N LEU A 173 -17.43 24.80 9.55
CA LEU A 173 -18.20 23.58 9.78
C LEU A 173 -19.19 23.74 10.94
N LYS A 174 -18.75 24.34 12.06
CA LYS A 174 -19.60 24.66 13.21
C LYS A 174 -20.74 25.61 12.84
N ASN A 175 -20.50 26.61 11.99
CA ASN A 175 -21.53 27.55 11.58
C ASN A 175 -22.55 26.91 10.61
N VAL A 176 -22.10 26.20 9.58
CA VAL A 176 -23.01 25.59 8.56
C VAL A 176 -23.84 24.42 9.10
N THR A 177 -23.36 23.75 10.15
CA THR A 177 -24.09 22.66 10.83
C THR A 177 -24.96 23.15 12.01
N ASN A 178 -25.09 24.46 12.22
CA ASN A 178 -25.77 25.06 13.39
C ASN A 178 -25.24 24.52 14.73
N ASN A 179 -23.92 24.66 14.94
CA ASN A 179 -23.18 24.13 16.08
C ASN A 179 -23.33 22.60 16.25
N PHE A 180 -23.23 21.86 15.13
CA PHE A 180 -23.38 20.40 15.10
C PHE A 180 -24.70 19.92 15.74
N ASP A 181 -25.83 20.48 15.28
CA ASP A 181 -27.16 20.16 15.82
C ASP A 181 -27.54 18.69 15.61
N GLU A 182 -27.37 17.88 16.67
CA GLU A 182 -27.63 16.44 16.68
C GLU A 182 -29.11 16.06 16.50
N ARG A 183 -30.04 17.02 16.54
CA ARG A 183 -31.46 16.72 16.29
C ARG A 183 -31.62 16.26 14.83
N PRO A 184 -32.46 15.25 14.56
CA PRO A 184 -32.69 14.78 13.20
C PRO A 184 -33.39 15.87 12.36
N ILE A 185 -33.20 15.81 11.05
CA ILE A 185 -33.81 16.76 10.09
C ILE A 185 -35.34 16.80 10.19
N SER A 186 -35.98 15.69 10.55
CA SER A 186 -37.43 15.62 10.81
C SER A 186 -37.92 16.47 11.99
N LEU A 187 -37.02 16.84 12.90
CA LEU A 187 -37.28 17.72 14.05
C LEU A 187 -36.62 19.10 13.90
N GLY A 188 -36.21 19.47 12.68
CA GLY A 188 -35.61 20.77 12.38
C GLY A 188 -34.16 20.93 12.82
N GLY A 189 -33.44 19.83 13.09
CA GLY A 189 -31.98 19.84 13.26
C GLY A 189 -31.24 19.46 11.98
N ASN A 190 -29.93 19.22 12.10
CA ASN A 190 -29.04 18.98 10.95
C ASN A 190 -28.50 17.56 10.85
N LYS A 191 -28.76 16.67 11.83
CA LYS A 191 -28.31 15.27 11.79
C LYS A 191 -29.06 14.50 10.69
N MET A 192 -28.30 14.05 9.68
CA MET A 192 -28.79 13.21 8.60
C MET A 192 -28.72 11.72 8.96
N GLY A 193 -27.66 11.31 9.65
CA GLY A 193 -27.43 9.91 10.02
C GLY A 193 -26.15 9.70 10.80
N GLU A 194 -25.91 8.47 11.22
CA GLU A 194 -24.75 8.05 12.02
C GLU A 194 -24.38 6.61 11.67
N GLY A 195 -23.09 6.28 11.71
CA GLY A 195 -22.59 4.92 11.48
C GLY A 195 -21.12 4.78 11.88
N GLY A 196 -20.50 3.68 11.47
CA GLY A 196 -19.11 3.33 11.84
C GLY A 196 -18.00 4.29 11.35
N PHE A 197 -18.37 5.40 10.69
CA PHE A 197 -17.46 6.45 10.22
C PHE A 197 -17.77 7.84 10.83
N GLY A 198 -18.72 7.92 11.78
CA GLY A 198 -19.13 9.16 12.45
C GLY A 198 -20.55 9.60 12.13
N VAL A 199 -20.84 10.87 12.46
CA VAL A 199 -22.14 11.53 12.27
C VAL A 199 -22.12 12.38 11.00
N VAL A 200 -23.18 12.26 10.18
CA VAL A 200 -23.34 13.03 8.94
C VAL A 200 -24.31 14.18 9.19
N TYR A 201 -23.89 15.40 8.85
CA TYR A 201 -24.70 16.61 8.98
C TYR A 201 -25.07 17.17 7.61
N LYS A 202 -26.29 17.70 7.51
CA LYS A 202 -26.74 18.47 6.36
C LYS A 202 -26.28 19.92 6.51
N GLU A 203 -25.73 20.47 5.43
CA GLU A 203 -25.37 21.88 5.33
C GLU A 203 -26.15 22.54 4.17
N CYS A 204 -26.28 23.86 4.21
CA CYS A 204 -26.92 24.64 3.16
C CYS A 204 -26.04 25.85 2.82
N LEU A 205 -25.19 25.70 1.81
CA LEU A 205 -24.23 26.71 1.38
C LEU A 205 -24.81 27.49 0.20
N CYS A 206 -25.27 28.72 0.45
CA CYS A 206 -25.71 29.69 -0.57
C CYS A 206 -26.66 29.10 -1.65
N GLY A 207 -27.68 28.36 -1.21
CA GLY A 207 -28.69 27.77 -2.11
C GLY A 207 -28.31 26.45 -2.79
N LYS A 208 -27.08 25.94 -2.57
CA LYS A 208 -26.71 24.56 -2.92
C LYS A 208 -26.76 23.70 -1.66
N VAL A 209 -27.45 22.55 -1.77
CA VAL A 209 -27.43 21.52 -0.72
C VAL A 209 -26.16 20.72 -0.88
N SER A 210 -25.30 20.77 0.14
CA SER A 210 -24.09 19.97 0.24
C SER A 210 -24.21 19.02 1.45
N TYR A 211 -23.38 17.98 1.46
CA TYR A 211 -23.39 16.95 2.52
C TYR A 211 -22.02 16.91 3.18
N CYS A 212 -21.95 17.33 4.44
CA CYS A 212 -20.68 17.38 5.16
C CYS A 212 -20.46 16.08 5.94
N PHE A 213 -19.49 15.28 5.48
CA PHE A 213 -18.99 14.11 6.20
C PHE A 213 -17.93 14.56 7.22
N ILE A 214 -18.32 14.68 8.48
CA ILE A 214 -17.40 14.98 9.58
C ILE A 214 -16.84 13.66 10.10
N LEU A 215 -15.72 13.25 9.52
CA LEU A 215 -14.88 12.18 10.04
C LEU A 215 -14.24 12.64 11.36
N PHE A 216 -14.77 12.15 12.48
CA PHE A 216 -14.08 12.26 13.76
C PHE A 216 -12.82 11.38 13.72
N LEU A 217 -11.66 12.03 13.54
CA LEU A 217 -10.37 11.45 13.89
C LEU A 217 -10.31 11.33 15.42
N GLN A 218 -10.37 10.09 15.91
CA GLN A 218 -10.24 9.72 17.32
C GLN A 218 -8.85 9.13 17.61
#